data_AF-A0A2P6RKR9-F1
#
_entry.id   AF-A0A2P6RKR9-F1
#
_cell.length_a   1.000
_cell.length_b   1.000
_cell.length_c   1.000
_cell.angle_alpha   90.00
_cell.angle_beta   90.00
_cell.angle_gamma   90.00
#
_symmetry.space_group_name_H-M   'P 1'
#
loop_
_entity.id
_entity.type
_entity.pdbx_description
1 polymer ?
#
loop_
_entity_poly.entity_id
_entity_poly.type
_entity_poly.pdbx_seq_one_letter_code
_entity_poly.pdbx_strand_id
1 'polypeptide(L)' 'MIRSVFEAAAKAHLEMQSPTTRAMNGVDVMLDTPFQPKLLEVTYCPDCTRACKYDMEAARDFYIFGCLFLNETTHVHYN' A
#
# COMPACT_ATOMS: atom_id res chain seq x y z
N MET A 1 -4.02 -3.33 -13.78
CA MET A 1 -5.14 -3.01 -12.87
C MET A 1 -4.73 -1.94 -11.85
N ILE A 2 -3.96 -2.28 -10.80
CA ILE A 2 -3.64 -1.35 -9.68
C ILE A 2 -3.02 -0.03 -10.15
N ARG A 3 -1.97 -0.09 -10.99
CA ARG A 3 -1.34 1.11 -11.58
C ARG A 3 -2.35 2.03 -12.26
N SER A 4 -3.24 1.47 -13.06
CA SER A 4 -4.24 2.23 -13.83
C SER A 4 -5.22 2.97 -12.93
N VAL A 5 -5.57 2.40 -11.76
CA VAL A 5 -6.43 3.05 -10.76
C VAL A 5 -5.75 4.31 -10.22
N PHE A 6 -4.48 4.20 -9.79
CA PHE A 6 -3.75 5.33 -9.24
C PHE A 6 -3.41 6.39 -10.31
N GLU A 7 -3.10 5.99 -11.55
CA GLU A 7 -2.91 6.93 -12.65
C GLU A 7 -4.21 7.67 -13.02
N ALA A 8 -5.35 6.98 -13.00
CA ALA A 8 -6.65 7.60 -13.23
C ALA A 8 -7.00 8.59 -12.10
N ALA A 9 -6.80 8.20 -10.84
CA ALA A 9 -7.02 9.07 -9.69
C ALA A 9 -6.11 10.30 -9.73
N ALA A 10 -4.83 10.14 -10.05
CA ALA A 10 -3.89 11.26 -10.19
C ALA A 10 -4.28 12.24 -11.30
N LYS A 11 -4.90 11.75 -12.38
CA LYS A 11 -5.45 12.60 -13.46
C LYS A 11 -6.76 13.29 -13.07
N ALA A 12 -7.60 12.63 -12.27
CA ALA A 12 -8.89 13.15 -11.84
C ALA A 12 -8.78 14.18 -10.69
N HIS A 13 -7.80 13.99 -9.81
CA HIS A 13 -7.61 14.77 -8.58
C HIS A 13 -6.18 15.31 -8.47
N LEU A 14 -5.84 16.26 -9.33
CA LEU A 14 -4.50 16.87 -9.38
C LEU A 14 -4.15 17.61 -8.08
N GLU A 15 -5.16 18.16 -7.40
CA GLU A 15 -5.04 18.87 -6.13
C GLU A 15 -4.59 17.99 -4.96
N MET A 16 -4.77 16.67 -5.09
CA MET A 16 -4.45 15.71 -4.02
C MET A 16 -2.99 15.23 -4.06
N GLN A 17 -2.21 15.64 -5.06
CA GLN A 17 -0.79 15.27 -5.18
C GLN A 17 0.08 16.16 -4.28
N SER A 18 0.97 15.54 -3.50
CA SER A 18 1.97 16.24 -2.70
C SER A 18 3.31 15.51 -2.71
N PRO A 19 4.43 16.18 -3.06
CA PRO A 19 5.74 15.54 -3.15
C PRO A 19 6.28 15.07 -1.79
N THR A 20 5.79 15.64 -0.69
CA THR A 20 6.23 15.33 0.68
C THR A 20 5.33 14.31 1.39
N THR A 21 4.24 13.88 0.76
CA THR A 21 3.28 12.95 1.38
C THR A 21 3.43 11.54 0.81
N ARG A 22 3.26 10.54 1.68
CA ARG A 22 3.21 9.12 1.32
C ARG A 22 1.99 8.50 2.01
N ALA A 23 1.37 7.52 1.36
CA ALA A 23 0.19 6.84 1.88
C ALA A 23 0.32 5.34 1.65
N MET A 24 -0.06 4.56 2.66
CA MET A 24 -0.28 3.13 2.52
C MET A 24 -1.78 2.89 2.28
N ASN A 25 -2.09 2.24 1.18
CA ASN A 25 -3.45 1.85 0.83
C ASN A 25 -3.55 0.33 0.80
N GLY A 26 -4.57 -0.22 1.45
CA GLY A 26 -4.98 -1.60 1.27
C GLY A 26 -5.72 -1.72 -0.06
N VAL A 27 -5.44 -2.79 -0.80
CA VAL A 27 -6.12 -3.08 -2.06
C VAL A 27 -6.69 -4.49 -1.98
N ASP A 28 -8.01 -4.58 -1.92
CA ASP A 28 -8.68 -5.87 -1.87
C ASP A 28 -8.96 -6.35 -3.30
N VAL A 29 -8.51 -7.57 -3.58
CA VAL A 29 -8.62 -8.21 -4.89
C VAL A 29 -9.31 -9.55 -4.73
N MET A 30 -10.36 -9.76 -5.50
CA MET A 30 -10.98 -11.07 -5.66
C MET A 30 -10.48 -11.74 -6.93
N LEU A 31 -10.21 -13.04 -6.86
CA LEU A 31 -9.95 -13.84 -8.05
C LEU A 31 -11.26 -14.45 -8.52
N ASP A 32 -11.64 -14.17 -9.78
CA ASP A 32 -12.78 -14.84 -10.39
C ASP A 32 -12.38 -16.20 -10.98
N THR A 33 -13.26 -16.82 -11.78
CA THR A 33 -12.88 -17.96 -12.63
C THR A 33 -12.57 -17.42 -14.03
N PRO A 34 -11.37 -17.61 -14.62
CA PRO A 34 -10.28 -18.54 -14.27
C PRO A 34 -9.08 -17.86 -13.57
N PHE A 35 -9.26 -17.34 -12.35
CA PHE A 35 -8.30 -16.58 -11.56
C PHE A 35 -7.94 -15.19 -12.12
N GLN A 36 -8.87 -14.49 -12.78
CA GLN A 36 -8.63 -13.10 -13.15
C GLN A 36 -8.82 -12.20 -11.93
N PRO A 37 -7.88 -11.26 -11.68
CA PRO A 37 -8.00 -10.33 -10.57
C PRO A 37 -9.08 -9.29 -10.84
N LYS A 38 -9.99 -9.12 -9.89
CA LYS A 38 -11.00 -8.07 -9.85
C LYS A 38 -10.77 -7.20 -8.61
N LEU A 39 -10.62 -5.90 -8.85
CA LEU A 39 -10.53 -4.92 -7.78
C LEU A 39 -11.88 -4.82 -7.06
N LEU A 40 -11.87 -4.90 -5.73
CA LEU A 40 -13.05 -4.69 -4.90
C LEU A 40 -13.02 -3.30 -4.27
N GLU A 41 -11.96 -3.00 -3.52
CA GLU A 41 -11.81 -1.73 -2.81
C GLU A 41 -10.35 -1.28 -2.73
N VAL A 42 -10.19 0.02 -2.52
CA VAL A 42 -8.93 0.67 -2.15
C VAL A 42 -9.20 1.46 -0.87
N THR A 43 -8.52 1.07 0.21
CA THR A 43 -8.79 1.60 1.56
C THR A 43 -7.56 2.32 2.09
N TYR A 44 -7.73 3.60 2.46
CA TYR A 44 -6.67 4.40 3.09
C TYR A 44 -6.47 3.93 4.54
N CYS A 45 -5.21 3.77 4.96
CA CYS A 45 -4.83 3.31 6.30
C CYS A 45 -5.45 1.93 6.65
N PRO A 46 -5.04 0.85 5.94
CA PRO A 46 -5.59 -0.47 6.18
C PRO A 46 -5.16 -1.02 7.56
N ASP A 47 -6.02 -1.85 8.17
CA ASP A 47 -5.67 -2.57 9.40
C ASP A 47 -4.65 -3.69 9.09
N CYS A 48 -3.41 -3.45 9.47
CA CYS A 48 -2.31 -4.40 9.31
C CYS A 48 -2.19 -5.42 10.45
N THR A 49 -3.06 -5.41 11.46
CA THR A 49 -2.97 -6.30 12.64
C THR A 49 -2.94 -7.77 12.23
N ARG A 50 -3.77 -8.14 11.24
CA ARG A 50 -3.83 -9.51 10.73
C ARG A 50 -2.55 -9.92 10.00
N ALA A 51 -2.03 -9.06 9.13
CA ALA A 51 -0.77 -9.32 8.41
C ALA A 51 0.38 -9.53 9.40
N CYS A 52 0.48 -8.64 10.39
CA CYS A 52 1.49 -8.75 11.44
C CYS A 52 1.36 -10.03 12.27
N LYS A 53 0.15 -10.49 12.54
CA LYS A 53 -0.08 -11.68 13.37
C LYS A 53 0.29 -12.99 12.68
N TYR A 54 0.02 -13.10 11.38
CA TYR A 54 0.12 -14.37 10.65
C TYR A 54 1.36 -14.50 9.79
N ASP A 55 2.01 -13.38 9.44
CA ASP A 55 3.23 -13.38 8.65
C ASP A 55 4.23 -12.35 9.21
N MET A 56 4.92 -12.75 10.27
CA MET A 56 5.87 -11.88 10.99
C MET A 56 7.12 -11.54 10.16
N GLU A 57 7.53 -12.42 9.24
CA GLU A 57 8.68 -12.18 8.35
C GLU A 57 8.30 -11.16 7.27
N ALA A 58 7.16 -11.36 6.59
CA ALA A 58 6.65 -10.34 5.68
C ALA A 58 6.36 -9.06 6.42
N ALA A 59 5.79 -9.10 7.63
CA ALA A 59 5.55 -7.91 8.42
C ALA A 59 6.84 -7.13 8.67
N ARG A 60 7.97 -7.77 9.04
CA ARG A 60 9.23 -7.08 9.31
C ARG A 60 9.77 -6.31 8.10
N ASP A 61 9.69 -6.89 6.90
CA ASP A 61 10.18 -6.26 5.66
C ASP A 61 9.14 -5.30 5.05
N PHE A 62 7.85 -5.57 5.28
CA PHE A 62 6.71 -4.78 4.80
C PHE A 62 6.31 -3.65 5.76
N TYR A 63 6.85 -3.64 6.98
CA TYR A 63 6.57 -2.64 8.00
C TYR A 63 7.03 -1.31 7.45
N ILE A 64 6.07 -0.57 6.90
CA ILE A 64 5.85 0.88 6.92
C ILE A 64 7.09 1.71 6.50
N PHE A 65 8.23 1.52 7.15
CA PHE A 65 9.49 2.14 6.84
C PHE A 65 10.11 1.75 5.48
N GLY A 66 10.14 0.46 5.11
CA GLY A 66 10.73 0.04 3.83
C GLY A 66 9.99 0.63 2.61
N CYS A 67 8.66 0.59 2.64
CA CYS A 67 7.82 1.10 1.56
C CYS A 67 7.55 2.61 1.63
N LEU A 68 7.37 3.20 2.82
CA LEU A 68 7.13 4.65 2.93
C LEU A 68 8.42 5.45 2.78
N PHE A 69 9.58 4.91 3.16
CA PHE A 69 10.88 5.56 3.03
C PHE A 69 11.77 4.94 1.95
N LEU A 70 11.28 4.06 1.08
CA LEU A 70 12.03 3.52 -0.08
C LEU A 70 13.39 2.88 0.31
N ASN A 71 13.43 2.12 1.40
CA ASN A 71 14.67 1.60 2.01
C ASN A 71 15.66 2.67 2.51
N GLU A 72 15.25 3.93 2.67
CA GLU A 72 16.06 4.94 3.37
C GLU A 72 16.06 4.65 4.87
N THR A 73 17.26 4.51 5.44
CA THR A 73 17.46 4.23 6.87
C THR A 73 17.62 5.51 7.71
N THR A 74 17.70 6.68 7.07
CA THR A 74 18.01 7.98 7.69
C THR A 74 17.04 8.38 8.82
N HIS A 75 15.81 7.85 8.80
CA HIS A 75 14.76 8.19 9.78
C HIS A 75 14.31 6.99 10.63
N VAL A 76 15.05 5.87 10.58
CA VAL A 76 14.76 4.68 11.38
C VAL A 76 15.57 4.74 12.68
N HIS A 77 14.96 5.22 13.76
CA HIS A 77 15.55 5.12 15.10
C HIS A 77 15.27 3.72 15.68
N TYR A 78 16.28 2.84 15.65
CA TYR A 78 16.27 1.62 16.44
C TYR A 78 16.66 1.97 17.88
N ASN A 79 15.81 1.63 18.85
CA ASN A 79 16.16 1.56 20.28
C ASN A 79 16.76 0.19 20.60
#